data_AF-A0AAE3AQS1-F1
#
_entry.id   AF-A0AAE3AQS1-F1
#
_cell.length_a   1.000
_cell.length_b   1.000
_cell.length_c   1.000
_cell.angle_alpha   90.00
_cell.angle_beta   90.00
_cell.angle_gamma   90.00
#
_symmetry.space_group_name_H-M   'P 1'
#
loop_
_entity.id
_entity.type
_entity.pdbx_description
1 polymer ?
#
loop_
_entity_poly.entity_id
_entity_poly.type
_entity_poly.pdbx_seq_one_letter_code
_entity_poly.pdbx_strand_id
1 'polypeptide(L)'
;RWNIETSYYEQKTFWSFCNYMVRSCKGIEMLVNLINISYCAMKILPYQNEHFSQYRTKSVQEFRFELSQGIRSQIFFTIFVKNIETHIKSNAMIKALKQLACQRVYHL
;
A
#
# COMPACT_ATOMS: atom_id res chain seq x y z
N ARG A 1 21.52 3.92 25.14
CA ARG A 1 22.61 3.46 24.25
C ARG A 1 22.21 2.17 23.54
N TRP A 2 21.87 1.11 24.28
CA TRP A 2 21.36 -0.15 23.71
C TRP A 2 20.11 -0.01 22.82
N ASN A 3 19.09 0.74 23.24
CA ASN A 3 17.87 0.87 22.43
C ASN A 3 18.08 1.52 21.05
N ILE A 4 19.09 2.38 20.91
CA ILE A 4 19.43 3.02 19.62
C ILE A 4 20.09 1.98 18.71
N GLU A 5 20.96 1.15 19.26
CA GLU A 5 21.66 0.09 18.56
C GLU A 5 20.70 -1.05 18.14
N THR A 6 19.81 -1.46 19.03
CA THR A 6 18.72 -2.41 18.71
C THR A 6 17.82 -1.87 17.60
N SER A 7 17.36 -0.61 17.70
CA SER A 7 16.57 0.02 16.65
C SER A 7 17.33 0.11 15.31
N TYR A 8 18.64 0.34 15.34
CA TYR A 8 19.48 0.38 14.15
C TYR A 8 19.57 -1.00 13.46
N TYR A 9 19.78 -2.08 14.23
CA TYR A 9 19.84 -3.44 13.70
C TYR A 9 18.47 -3.96 13.24
N GLU A 10 17.39 -3.58 13.91
CA GLU A 10 16.01 -3.90 13.49
C GLU A 10 15.68 -3.22 12.16
N GLN A 11 16.04 -1.94 11.97
CA GLN A 11 15.85 -1.24 10.70
C GLN A 11 16.69 -1.85 9.57
N LYS A 12 17.91 -2.31 9.86
CA LYS A 12 18.78 -2.99 8.88
C LYS A 12 18.22 -4.35 8.45
N THR A 13 17.53 -5.06 9.33
CA THR A 13 17.02 -6.41 9.07
C THR A 13 15.60 -6.40 8.48
N PHE A 14 14.74 -5.48 8.93
CA PHE A 14 13.33 -5.43 8.54
C PHE A 14 13.10 -4.98 7.09
N TRP A 15 14.02 -4.19 6.53
CA TRP A 15 13.89 -3.64 5.17
C TRP A 15 14.54 -4.45 4.06
N SER A 16 14.84 -5.75 4.28
CA SER A 16 15.33 -6.63 3.21
C SER A 16 16.42 -5.96 2.35
N PHE A 17 17.54 -5.56 2.97
CA PHE A 17 18.75 -5.16 2.24
C PHE A 17 19.45 -6.37 1.60
N CYS A 18 18.68 -7.37 1.14
CA CYS A 18 19.13 -8.60 0.50
C CYS A 18 19.59 -8.34 -0.95
N ASN A 19 20.46 -7.35 -1.19
CA ASN A 19 21.56 -7.40 -2.19
C ASN A 19 22.14 -6.04 -2.64
N TYR A 20 21.59 -4.88 -2.26
CA TYR A 20 22.22 -3.58 -2.58
C TYR A 20 22.08 -2.60 -1.41
N MET A 21 23.18 -2.43 -0.66
CA MET A 21 23.25 -1.52 0.49
C MET A 21 23.50 -0.09 0.03
N VAL A 22 22.62 0.83 0.39
CA VAL A 22 22.93 2.26 0.41
C VAL A 22 24.02 2.47 1.48
N ARG A 23 25.28 2.64 1.06
CA ARG A 23 26.46 2.73 1.96
C ARG A 23 27.05 4.13 2.12
N SER A 24 26.54 5.13 1.38
CA SER A 24 26.98 6.51 1.55
C SER A 24 26.18 7.18 2.66
N CYS A 25 26.83 7.99 3.50
CA CYS A 25 26.14 8.78 4.53
C CYS A 25 24.98 9.58 3.92
N LYS A 26 25.21 10.17 2.74
CA LYS A 26 24.20 10.90 1.97
C LYS A 26 23.00 10.02 1.57
N GLY A 27 23.25 8.79 1.13
CA GLY A 27 22.17 7.89 0.76
C GLY A 27 21.35 7.44 1.97
N ILE A 28 22.01 7.18 3.11
CA ILE A 28 21.33 6.84 4.37
C ILE A 28 20.47 8.01 4.83
N GLU A 29 21.01 9.22 4.82
CA GLU A 29 20.30 10.45 5.16
C GLU A 29 19.07 10.67 4.26
N MET A 30 19.22 10.51 2.94
CA MET A 30 18.11 10.61 2.01
C MET A 30 17.02 9.57 2.27
N LEU A 31 17.41 8.33 2.59
CA LEU A 31 16.44 7.26 2.90
C LEU A 31 15.67 7.57 4.18
N VAL A 32 16.36 7.99 5.25
CA VAL A 32 15.72 8.38 6.52
C VAL A 32 14.77 9.55 6.29
N ASN A 33 15.19 10.56 5.52
CA ASN A 33 14.32 11.70 5.16
C ASN A 33 13.09 11.25 4.38
N LEU A 34 13.24 10.34 3.41
CA LEU A 34 12.12 9.80 2.65
C LEU A 34 11.13 9.03 3.53
N ILE A 35 11.63 8.20 4.46
CA ILE A 35 10.80 7.46 5.42
C ILE A 35 10.02 8.44 6.30
N ASN A 36 10.68 9.49 6.81
CA ASN A 36 10.03 10.51 7.64
C ASN A 36 8.94 11.26 6.88
N ILE A 37 9.21 11.70 5.65
CA ILE A 37 8.22 12.37 4.79
C ILE A 37 7.04 11.43 4.52
N SER A 38 7.32 10.16 4.18
CA SER A 38 6.28 9.16 3.92
C SER A 38 5.39 8.94 5.15
N TYR A 39 5.99 8.87 6.34
CA TYR A 39 5.25 8.74 7.60
C TYR A 39 4.38 9.97 7.90
N CYS A 40 4.90 11.18 7.68
CA CYS A 40 4.13 12.42 7.82
C CYS A 40 2.96 12.48 6.84
N ALA A 41 3.20 12.14 5.56
CA ALA A 41 2.16 12.08 4.54
C ALA A 41 1.05 11.09 4.95
N MET A 42 1.43 9.94 5.50
CA MET A 42 0.51 8.92 6.00
C MET A 42 -0.42 9.45 7.10
N LYS A 43 0.08 10.30 8.00
CA LYS A 43 -0.71 10.92 9.08
C LYS A 43 -1.67 11.98 8.55
N ILE A 44 -1.27 12.73 7.52
CA ILE A 44 -2.06 13.84 6.97
C ILE A 44 -3.15 13.33 6.02
N LEU A 45 -2.91 12.21 5.34
CA LEU A 45 -3.79 11.65 4.31
C LEU A 45 -5.28 11.50 4.76
N PRO A 46 -5.60 10.99 5.97
CA PRO A 46 -6.99 10.93 6.48
C PRO A 46 -7.71 12.28 6.62
N TYR A 47 -6.96 13.37 6.70
CA TYR A 47 -7.50 14.72 6.83
C TYR A 47 -7.73 15.39 5.46
N GLN A 48 -6.98 14.98 4.44
CA GLN A 48 -7.05 15.53 3.09
C GLN A 48 -8.16 14.92 2.24
N ASN A 49 -8.56 13.68 2.52
CA ASN A 49 -9.56 12.96 1.74
C ASN A 49 -10.66 12.39 2.64
N GLU A 50 -11.90 12.74 2.35
CA GLU A 50 -13.08 12.35 3.11
C GLU A 50 -13.30 10.82 3.13
N HIS A 51 -12.88 10.11 2.07
CA HIS A 51 -12.91 8.63 2.03
C HIS A 51 -12.09 8.00 3.17
N PHE A 52 -11.03 8.68 3.62
CA PHE A 52 -10.17 8.22 4.71
C PHE A 52 -10.51 8.88 6.06
N SER A 53 -11.57 9.69 6.15
CA SER A 53 -11.93 10.42 7.37
C SER A 53 -12.14 9.53 8.59
N GLN A 54 -12.66 8.31 8.40
CA GLN A 54 -12.82 7.29 9.44
C GLN A 54 -11.49 6.88 10.13
N TYR A 55 -10.35 7.14 9.50
CA TYR A 55 -9.03 6.78 10.02
C TYR A 55 -8.34 7.92 10.78
N ARG A 56 -8.96 9.11 10.94
CA ARG A 56 -8.36 10.26 11.63
C ARG A 56 -8.04 9.98 13.11
N THR A 57 -8.85 9.16 13.77
CA THR A 57 -8.68 8.77 15.18
C THR A 57 -7.97 7.42 15.36
N LYS A 58 -7.64 6.76 14.24
CA LYS A 58 -6.99 5.45 14.24
C LYS A 58 -5.47 5.55 14.34
N SER A 59 -4.83 4.46 14.72
CA SER A 59 -3.37 4.40 14.72
C SER A 59 -2.83 4.44 13.29
N VAL A 60 -1.63 5.02 13.11
CA VAL A 60 -0.96 5.06 11.79
C VAL A 60 -0.67 3.65 11.27
N GLN A 61 -0.43 2.69 12.18
CA GLN A 61 -0.16 1.30 11.82
C GLN A 61 -1.41 0.61 11.27
N GLU A 62 -2.57 0.84 11.89
CA GLU A 62 -3.87 0.34 11.44
C GLU A 62 -4.25 0.95 10.09
N PHE A 63 -4.13 2.29 9.95
CA PHE A 63 -4.36 2.94 8.66
C PHE A 63 -3.43 2.42 7.56
N ARG A 64 -2.16 2.16 7.89
CA ARG A 64 -1.20 1.55 6.96
C ARG A 64 -1.59 0.17 6.52
N PHE A 65 -2.09 -0.65 7.45
CA PHE A 65 -2.54 -1.99 7.14
C PHE A 65 -3.72 -1.93 6.16
N GLU A 66 -4.76 -1.15 6.47
CA GLU A 66 -5.95 -1.01 5.62
C GLU A 66 -5.61 -0.46 4.23
N LEU A 67 -4.78 0.59 4.17
CA LEU A 67 -4.32 1.15 2.91
C LEU A 67 -3.55 0.11 2.08
N SER A 68 -2.72 -0.71 2.73
CA SER A 68 -1.98 -1.80 2.06
C SER A 68 -2.91 -2.87 1.50
N GLN A 69 -3.98 -3.23 2.24
CA GLN A 69 -4.98 -4.17 1.74
C GLN A 69 -5.73 -3.60 0.54
N GLY A 70 -6.13 -2.33 0.59
CA GLY A 70 -6.75 -1.64 -0.54
C GLY A 70 -5.88 -1.66 -1.80
N ILE A 71 -4.59 -1.32 -1.66
CA ILE A 71 -3.63 -1.35 -2.78
C ILE A 71 -3.46 -2.77 -3.34
N ARG A 72 -3.30 -3.78 -2.47
CA ARG A 72 -3.17 -5.18 -2.91
C ARG A 72 -4.41 -5.66 -3.66
N SER A 73 -5.59 -5.30 -3.17
CA SER A 73 -6.85 -5.62 -3.82
C SER A 73 -6.94 -4.98 -5.21
N GLN A 74 -6.59 -3.70 -5.33
CA GLN A 74 -6.56 -3.01 -6.63
C GLN A 74 -5.57 -3.68 -7.60
N ILE A 75 -4.33 -3.96 -7.16
CA ILE A 75 -3.33 -4.64 -7.98
C ILE A 75 -3.86 -6.00 -8.46
N PHE A 76 -4.45 -6.79 -7.56
CA PHE A 76 -5.05 -8.08 -7.90
C PHE A 76 -6.13 -7.92 -8.98
N PHE A 77 -7.09 -7.01 -8.80
CA PHE A 77 -8.15 -6.79 -9.78
C PHE A 77 -7.63 -6.26 -11.11
N THR A 78 -6.67 -5.33 -11.10
CA THR A 78 -6.05 -4.82 -12.34
C THR A 78 -5.32 -5.94 -13.10
N ILE A 79 -4.57 -6.79 -12.41
CA ILE A 79 -3.90 -7.95 -13.03
C ILE A 79 -4.94 -8.93 -13.56
N PHE A 80 -5.99 -9.22 -12.79
CA PHE A 80 -7.05 -10.14 -13.19
C PHE A 80 -7.80 -9.66 -14.44
N VAL A 81 -8.23 -8.40 -14.48
CA VAL A 81 -8.88 -7.79 -15.64
C VAL A 81 -7.96 -7.84 -16.85
N LYS A 82 -6.69 -7.44 -16.70
CA LYS A 82 -5.70 -7.50 -17.77
C LYS A 82 -5.51 -8.91 -18.32
N ASN A 83 -5.43 -9.92 -17.45
CA ASN A 83 -5.29 -11.31 -17.86
C ASN A 83 -6.52 -11.82 -18.62
N ILE A 84 -7.72 -11.41 -18.22
CA ILE A 84 -8.95 -11.74 -18.96
C ILE A 84 -8.93 -11.05 -20.33
N GLU A 85 -8.64 -9.76 -20.39
CA GLU A 85 -8.62 -9.01 -21.64
C GLU A 85 -7.60 -9.58 -22.64
N THR A 86 -6.44 -10.05 -22.17
CA THR A 86 -5.37 -10.58 -23.04
C THR A 86 -5.58 -12.04 -23.43
N HIS A 87 -6.07 -12.91 -22.53
CA HIS A 87 -6.27 -14.33 -22.84
C HIS A 87 -7.65 -14.64 -23.44
N ILE A 88 -8.63 -13.78 -23.19
CA ILE A 88 -10.03 -14.10 -23.40
C ILE A 88 -10.69 -12.89 -24.08
N LYS A 89 -10.73 -12.89 -25.42
CA LYS A 89 -11.73 -12.15 -26.22
C LYS A 89 -13.17 -12.63 -25.93
N SER A 90 -13.49 -13.10 -24.72
CA SER A 90 -14.83 -13.54 -24.36
C SER A 90 -15.62 -12.36 -23.82
N ASN A 91 -16.37 -11.78 -24.75
CA ASN A 91 -17.46 -10.85 -24.45
C ASN A 91 -18.39 -11.38 -23.34
N ALA A 92 -18.49 -12.71 -23.18
CA ALA A 92 -19.30 -13.34 -22.14
C ALA A 92 -18.74 -13.16 -20.71
N MET A 93 -17.40 -13.21 -20.52
CA MET A 93 -16.79 -12.96 -19.21
C MET A 93 -16.94 -11.50 -18.78
N ILE A 94 -16.75 -10.56 -19.71
CA ILE A 94 -16.97 -9.13 -19.46
C ILE A 94 -18.44 -8.88 -19.10
N LYS A 95 -19.39 -9.55 -19.76
CA LYS A 95 -20.83 -9.43 -19.47
C LYS A 95 -21.19 -9.99 -18.08
N ALA A 96 -20.61 -11.13 -17.71
CA ALA A 96 -20.78 -11.72 -16.37
C ALA A 96 -20.19 -10.85 -15.25
N LEU A 97 -19.00 -10.27 -15.48
CA LEU A 97 -18.40 -9.32 -14.54
C LEU A 97 -19.23 -8.05 -14.38
N LYS A 98 -19.78 -7.50 -15.47
CA LYS A 98 -20.72 -6.36 -15.41
C LYS A 98 -21.99 -6.71 -14.62
N GLN A 99 -22.52 -7.92 -14.78
CA GLN A 99 -23.68 -8.40 -14.00
C GLN A 99 -23.37 -8.55 -12.51
N LEU A 100 -22.22 -9.12 -12.16
CA LEU A 100 -21.78 -9.25 -10.77
C LEU A 100 -21.53 -7.88 -10.11
N ALA A 101 -20.96 -6.94 -10.85
CA ALA A 101 -20.78 -5.56 -10.38
C ALA A 101 -22.13 -4.87 -10.15
N CYS A 102 -23.09 -5.03 -11.06
CA CYS A 102 -24.46 -4.52 -10.86
C CYS A 102 -25.12 -5.14 -9.64
N GLN A 103 -25.03 -6.47 -9.45
CA GLN A 103 -25.60 -7.15 -8.28
C GLN A 103 -25.02 -6.65 -6.95
N ARG A 104 -23.73 -6.32 -6.89
CA ARG A 104 -23.12 -5.72 -5.69
C ARG A 104 -23.59 -4.30 -5.40
N VAL A 105 -24.01 -3.53 -6.40
CA VAL A 105 -24.55 -2.17 -6.23
C VAL A 105 -26.01 -2.19 -5.74
N TYR A 106 -26.76 -3.26 -5.99
CA TYR A 106 -28.13 -3.41 -5.46
C TYR A 106 -28.20 -3.99 -4.04
N HIS A 107 -27.08 -4.48 -3.49
CA HIS A 107 -27.00 -5.10 -2.16
C HIS A 107 -26.25 -4.24 -1.11
N LEU A 108 -25.89 -3.00 -1.46
CA LEU A 108 -25.41 -1.93 -0.58
C LEU A 108 -26.50 -0.88 -0.45
#